data_AF-A0A920I8R1-F1
#
_entry.id   AF-A0A920I8R1-F1
#
_cell.length_a   1.000
_cell.length_b   1.000
_cell.length_c   1.000
_cell.angle_alpha   90.00
_cell.angle_beta   90.00
_cell.angle_gamma   90.00
#
_symmetry.space_group_name_H-M   'P 1'
#
loop_
_entity.id
_entity.type
_entity.pdbx_description
1 polymer ?
#
loop_
_entity_poly.entity_id
_entity_poly.type
_entity_poly.pdbx_seq_one_letter_code
_entity_poly.pdbx_strand_id
1 'polypeptide(L)'
;MDNIILISAEDNNLRLDRVIRARLPALKQGQLEKFVRQGKIRLDTKKVKAGTRVHSGQQIELKFDINSFLLDTVGIKNKGK
;
A
#
# COMPACT_ATOMS: atom_id res chain seq x y z
N MET A 1 11.95 3.44 -7.13
CA MET A 1 11.55 2.14 -7.69
C MET A 1 10.05 1.99 -7.48
N ASP A 2 9.29 1.82 -8.55
CA ASP A 2 7.84 1.59 -8.46
C ASP A 2 7.60 0.22 -7.84
N ASN A 3 6.97 0.21 -6.66
CA ASN A 3 6.60 -1.03 -5.99
C ASN A 3 5.16 -1.37 -6.38
N ILE A 4 5.00 -2.43 -7.18
CA ILE A 4 3.72 -2.90 -7.71
C ILE A 4 3.39 -4.25 -7.08
N ILE A 5 2.15 -4.40 -6.59
CA ILE A 5 1.62 -5.65 -6.05
C ILE A 5 0.51 -6.13 -6.99
N LEU A 6 0.71 -7.32 -7.58
CA LEU A 6 -0.30 -7.98 -8.40
C LEU A 6 -1.32 -8.70 -7.53
N ILE A 7 -2.60 -8.56 -7.86
CA ILE A 7 -3.70 -9.24 -7.16
C ILE A 7 -3.90 -10.63 -7.76
N SER A 8 -3.69 -11.66 -6.94
CA SER A 8 -3.92 -13.06 -7.29
C SER A 8 -5.40 -13.44 -7.22
N ALA A 9 -5.75 -14.63 -7.76
CA ALA A 9 -7.11 -15.18 -7.65
C ALA A 9 -7.58 -15.35 -6.19
N GLU A 10 -6.66 -15.67 -5.28
CA GLU A 10 -6.93 -15.82 -3.84
C GLU A 10 -7.28 -14.49 -3.15
N ASP A 11 -6.77 -13.39 -3.69
CA ASP A 11 -7.01 -12.03 -3.18
C ASP A 11 -8.26 -11.39 -3.82
N ASN A 12 -8.97 -12.11 -4.69
CA ASN A 12 -10.13 -11.59 -5.40
C ASN A 12 -11.27 -11.23 -4.44
N ASN A 13 -11.94 -10.10 -4.70
CA ASN A 13 -13.04 -9.54 -3.92
C ASN A 13 -12.65 -9.14 -2.48
N LEU A 14 -11.35 -9.16 -2.14
CA LEU A 14 -10.86 -8.64 -0.86
C LEU A 14 -10.82 -7.11 -0.87
N ARG A 15 -10.83 -6.52 0.33
CA ARG A 15 -10.63 -5.07 0.48
C ARG A 15 -9.17 -4.73 0.28
N LEU A 16 -8.90 -3.63 -0.42
CA LEU A 16 -7.56 -3.09 -0.64
C LEU A 16 -6.78 -2.96 0.67
N ASP A 17 -7.42 -2.44 1.72
CA ASP A 17 -6.78 -2.26 3.03
C ASP A 17 -6.34 -3.58 3.69
N ARG A 18 -7.02 -4.70 3.40
CA ARG A 18 -6.66 -6.03 3.90
C ARG A 18 -5.51 -6.60 3.11
N VAL A 19 -5.56 -6.53 1.78
CA VAL A 19 -4.48 -7.01 0.90
C VAL A 19 -3.18 -6.27 1.22
N ILE A 20 -3.24 -4.94 1.35
CA ILE A 20 -2.06 -4.15 1.70
C ILE A 20 -1.55 -4.52 3.09
N ARG A 21 -2.40 -4.72 4.09
CA ARG A 21 -1.95 -5.16 5.43
C ARG A 21 -1.34 -6.56 5.44
N ALA A 22 -1.82 -7.46 4.60
CA ALA A 22 -1.23 -8.80 4.45
C ALA A 22 0.19 -8.72 3.85
N ARG A 23 0.43 -7.80 2.90
CA ARG A 23 1.73 -7.62 2.25
C ARG A 23 2.68 -6.66 2.99
N LEU A 24 2.14 -5.66 3.68
CA LEU A 24 2.83 -4.61 4.42
C LEU A 24 2.26 -4.49 5.84
N PRO A 25 2.54 -5.47 6.73
CA PRO A 25 2.00 -5.48 8.11
C PRO A 25 2.47 -4.29 8.95
N ALA A 26 3.60 -3.66 8.60
CA ALA A 26 4.09 -2.45 9.23
C ALA A 26 3.19 -1.20 8.98
N LEU A 27 2.37 -1.22 7.93
CA LEU A 27 1.50 -0.10 7.59
C LEU A 27 0.22 -0.12 8.45
N LYS A 28 0.15 0.78 9.42
CA LYS A 28 -1.02 0.91 10.31
C LYS A 28 -2.24 1.46 9.56
N GLN A 29 -3.44 1.12 10.02
CA GLN A 29 -4.72 1.54 9.39
C GLN A 29 -4.78 3.06 9.11
N GLY A 30 -4.48 3.90 10.09
CA GLY A 30 -4.52 5.36 9.92
C GLY A 30 -3.49 5.88 8.89
N GLN A 31 -2.33 5.24 8.78
CA GLN A 31 -1.33 5.58 7.77
C GLN A 31 -1.76 5.13 6.38
N LEU A 32 -2.34 3.93 6.26
CA LEU A 32 -2.91 3.43 5.02
C LEU A 32 -3.97 4.40 4.50
N GLU A 33 -4.92 4.80 5.34
CA GLU A 33 -5.95 5.75 4.96
C GLU A 33 -5.36 7.11 4.55
N LYS A 34 -4.34 7.59 5.27
CA LYS A 34 -3.61 8.81 4.90
C LYS A 34 -2.95 8.67 3.53
N PHE A 35 -2.29 7.54 3.25
CA PHE A 35 -1.59 7.30 1.98
C PHE A 35 -2.55 7.16 0.81
N VAL A 36 -3.68 6.50 1.02
CA VAL A 36 -4.77 6.43 0.05
C VAL A 36 -5.32 7.83 -0.26
N ARG A 37 -5.62 8.65 0.78
CA ARG A 37 -6.07 10.05 0.59
C ARG A 37 -5.04 10.91 -0.15
N GLN A 38 -3.75 10.71 0.13
CA GLN A 38 -2.65 11.39 -0.55
C GLN A 38 -2.41 10.87 -1.98
N GLY A 39 -3.04 9.76 -2.39
CA GLY A 39 -2.81 9.14 -3.70
C GLY A 39 -1.45 8.46 -3.84
N LYS A 40 -0.83 8.11 -2.70
CA LYS A 40 0.40 7.31 -2.62
C LYS A 40 0.13 5.82 -2.84
N ILE A 41 -1.10 5.38 -2.61
CA ILE A 41 -1.57 4.04 -2.93
C ILE A 41 -2.59 4.18 -4.06
N ARG A 42 -2.38 3.47 -5.16
CA ARG A 42 -3.25 3.48 -6.33
C ARG A 42 -3.61 2.05 -6.73
N LEU A 43 -4.73 1.88 -7.41
CA LEU A 43 -5.15 0.62 -8.01
C LEU A 43 -5.33 0.88 -9.50
N ASP A 44 -4.60 0.14 -10.35
CA ASP A 44 -4.56 0.35 -11.80
C ASP A 44 -4.39 1.83 -12.16
N THR A 45 -3.40 2.49 -11.54
CA THR A 45 -3.06 3.90 -11.74
C THR A 45 -4.11 4.92 -11.25
N LYS A 46 -5.25 4.45 -10.71
CA LYS A 46 -6.32 5.31 -10.20
C LYS A 46 -6.25 5.48 -8.68
N LYS A 47 -6.64 6.68 -8.21
CA LYS A 47 -6.89 6.91 -6.78
C LYS A 47 -8.17 6.16 -6.37
N VAL A 48 -8.07 5.39 -5.30
CA VAL A 48 -9.17 4.56 -4.79
C VAL A 48 -9.39 4.84 -3.30
N LYS A 49 -10.40 4.21 -2.68
CA LYS A 49 -10.61 4.27 -1.23
C LYS A 49 -10.01 3.01 -0.59
N ALA A 50 -9.68 3.08 0.70
CA ALA A 50 -9.11 1.94 1.44
C ALA A 50 -10.04 0.71 1.41
N GLY A 51 -11.36 0.93 1.43
CA GLY A 51 -12.37 -0.13 1.35
C GLY A 51 -12.72 -0.60 -0.06
N THR A 52 -12.05 -0.10 -1.10
CA THR A 52 -12.28 -0.58 -2.48
C THR A 52 -11.99 -2.08 -2.54
N ARG A 53 -12.89 -2.86 -3.15
CA ARG A 53 -12.66 -4.28 -3.41
C ARG A 53 -11.75 -4.43 -4.62
N VAL A 54 -10.75 -5.30 -4.50
CA VAL A 54 -9.81 -5.60 -5.56
C VAL A 54 -10.22 -6.89 -6.27
N HIS A 55 -9.82 -7.00 -7.53
CA HIS A 55 -10.07 -8.15 -8.39
C HIS A 55 -8.75 -8.72 -8.90
N SER A 56 -8.75 -10.01 -9.20
CA SER A 56 -7.58 -10.67 -9.77
C SER A 56 -7.13 -9.99 -11.07
N GLY A 57 -5.82 -9.89 -11.25
CA GLY A 57 -5.20 -9.20 -12.39
C GLY A 57 -5.08 -7.69 -12.23
N GLN A 58 -5.71 -7.07 -11.22
CA GLN A 58 -5.46 -5.67 -10.89
C GLN A 58 -4.08 -5.47 -10.25
N GLN A 59 -3.58 -4.24 -10.29
CA GLN A 59 -2.26 -3.89 -9.75
C GLN A 59 -2.37 -2.77 -8.72
N ILE A 60 -1.86 -3.00 -7.52
CA ILE A 60 -1.70 -1.97 -6.50
C ILE A 60 -0.35 -1.31 -6.70
N GLU A 61 -0.33 0.00 -6.92
CA GLU A 61 0.90 0.77 -7.04
C GLU A 61 1.17 1.57 -5.75
N LEU A 62 2.39 1.46 -5.25
CA LEU A 62 2.88 2.19 -4.09
C LEU A 62 3.83 3.30 -4.56
N LYS A 63 3.33 4.53 -4.59
CA LYS A 63 4.05 5.75 -4.97
C LYS A 63 4.74 6.42 -3.77
N PHE A 64 5.37 5.61 -2.92
CA PHE A 64 6.22 6.07 -1.82
C PHE A 64 7.40 5.13 -1.64
N ASP A 65 8.46 5.64 -1.01
CA ASP A 65 9.64 4.82 -0.74
C ASP A 65 9.36 3.85 0.42
N ILE A 66 9.28 2.55 0.10
CA ILE A 66 8.98 1.51 1.09
C ILE A 66 10.15 1.35 2.06
N ASN A 67 11.40 1.42 1.57
CA ASN A 67 12.57 1.19 2.40
C ASN A 67 12.67 2.25 3.50
N SER A 68 12.57 3.54 3.14
CA SER A 68 12.49 4.65 4.09
C SER A 68 11.34 4.44 5.08
N PHE A 69 10.15 4.12 4.59
CA PHE A 69 8.97 3.90 5.44
C PHE A 69 9.18 2.77 6.46
N LEU A 70 9.77 1.65 6.04
CA LEU A 70 10.06 0.54 6.93
C LEU A 70 11.10 0.94 7.98
N LEU A 71 12.19 1.61 7.58
CA LEU A 71 13.22 2.10 8.50
C LEU A 71 12.65 3.04 9.57
N ASP A 72 11.77 3.97 9.18
CA ASP A 72 11.05 4.85 10.10
C ASP A 72 10.18 4.06 11.09
N THR A 73 9.60 2.94 10.65
CA THR A 73 8.70 2.11 11.47
C THR A 73 9.46 1.26 12.50
N VAL A 74 10.70 0.83 12.19
CA VAL A 74 11.56 0.11 13.16
C VAL A 74 12.29 1.07 14.11
N GLY A 75 12.04 2.39 14.01
CA GLY A 75 12.68 3.40 14.88
C GLY A 75 14.13 3.71 14.50
N ILE A 76 14.62 3.20 13.37
CA ILE A 76 15.92 3.57 12.82
C ILE A 76 15.74 4.90 12.08
N LYS A 77 15.84 6.00 12.82
CA LYS A 77 15.80 7.35 12.23
C LYS A 77 17.01 7.51 11.31
N ASN A 78 16.79 7.57 10.00
CA ASN A 78 17.75 8.19 9.10
C ASN A 78 17.70 9.72 9.33
N LYS A 79 18.55 10.22 10.23
CA LYS A 79 18.93 11.64 10.21
C LYS A 79 19.83 11.83 8.99
N GLY A 80 19.26 12.29 7.88
CA GLY A 80 20.05 12.76 6.74
C GLY A 80 19.26 12.78 5.45
N LYS A 81 18.55 13.86 5.16
CA LYS A 81 19.09 15.02 4.44
C LYS A 81 18.09 16.17 4.49
#